data_AF-A0A429FXV6-F1
#
_entry.id   AF-A0A429FXV6-F1
#
_cell.length_a   1.000
_cell.length_b   1.000
_cell.length_c   1.000
_cell.angle_alpha   90.00
_cell.angle_beta   90.00
_cell.angle_gamma   90.00
#
_symmetry.space_group_name_H-M   'P 1'
#
loop_
_entity.id
_entity.type
_entity.pdbx_description
1 polymer ?
#
loop_
_entity_poly.entity_id
_entity_poly.type
_entity_poly.pdbx_seq_one_letter_code
_entity_poly.pdbx_strand_id
1 'polypeptide(L)'
;MNVLFVALGATRRPAVVRESARVVADGGEAAVLVGAASAWAREPLPDGVDAVELPALERRYRPAAVRIPLYRLPRLLVRACLPGPLRGLGNRIDAAYRRRVARPVDRLLARAYRRDPAAVRRRVFEREVLRRRAVDLVVVGDPQSLVTASELADVIAGAGARLAYSIAPDRPRAGYAGG
;
A
#
# COMPACT_ATOMS: atom_id res chain seq x y z
N MET A 1 6.81 7.36 19.82
CA MET A 1 7.46 7.61 18.51
C MET A 1 6.85 6.65 17.51
N ASN A 2 6.47 7.14 16.33
CA ASN A 2 5.77 6.36 15.33
C ASN A 2 6.73 6.00 14.19
N VAL A 3 7.05 4.72 14.09
CA VAL A 3 8.07 4.21 13.17
C VAL A 3 7.42 3.34 12.09
N LEU A 4 7.77 3.61 10.84
CA LEU A 4 7.37 2.81 9.70
C LEU A 4 8.57 2.05 9.14
N PHE A 5 8.55 0.74 9.22
CA PHE A 5 9.55 -0.13 8.59
C PHE A 5 9.12 -0.46 7.16
N VAL A 6 9.97 -0.20 6.17
CA VAL A 6 9.75 -0.59 4.77
C VAL A 6 10.50 -1.87 4.49
N ALA A 7 9.76 -2.98 4.37
CA ALA A 7 10.31 -4.32 4.22
C ALA A 7 9.55 -5.11 3.13
N LEU A 8 9.57 -4.56 1.91
CA LEU A 8 8.83 -5.09 0.75
C LEU A 8 9.34 -6.46 0.30
N GLY A 9 10.65 -6.68 0.42
CA GLY A 9 11.31 -7.91 0.00
C GLY A 9 11.26 -9.02 1.03
N ALA A 10 11.05 -8.67 2.30
CA ALA A 10 11.08 -9.61 3.43
C ALA A 10 12.36 -10.47 3.45
N THR A 11 13.49 -9.93 3.00
CA THR A 11 14.79 -10.64 3.02
C THR A 11 15.48 -10.55 4.38
N ARG A 12 15.11 -9.57 5.20
CA ARG A 12 15.66 -9.33 6.55
C ARG A 12 14.57 -9.36 7.64
N ARG A 13 13.65 -10.34 7.57
CA ARG A 13 12.54 -10.48 8.53
C ARG A 13 12.99 -10.48 10.00
N PRO A 14 14.02 -11.25 10.40
CA PRO A 14 14.41 -11.31 11.82
C PRO A 14 14.86 -9.95 12.37
N ALA A 15 15.52 -9.13 11.54
CA ALA A 15 15.97 -7.80 11.94
C ALA A 15 14.77 -6.86 12.13
N VAL A 16 13.83 -6.87 11.18
CA VAL A 16 12.63 -6.03 11.22
C VAL A 16 11.70 -6.43 12.37
N VAL A 17 11.48 -7.73 12.62
CA VAL A 17 10.71 -8.21 13.79
C VAL A 17 11.35 -7.72 15.09
N ARG A 18 12.67 -7.89 15.24
CA ARG A 18 13.38 -7.47 16.46
C ARG A 18 13.35 -5.95 16.67
N GLU A 19 13.54 -5.18 15.61
CA GLU A 19 13.56 -3.71 15.69
C GLU A 19 12.17 -3.14 15.92
N SER A 20 11.14 -3.66 15.25
CA SER A 20 9.74 -3.26 15.47
C SER A 20 9.25 -3.63 16.87
N ALA A 21 9.59 -4.83 17.38
CA ALA A 21 9.26 -5.24 18.74
C ALA A 21 9.88 -4.29 19.78
N ARG A 22 11.10 -3.81 19.55
CA ARG A 22 11.76 -2.85 20.44
C ARG A 22 11.03 -1.52 20.46
N VAL A 23 10.60 -1.00 19.32
CA VAL A 23 9.82 0.25 19.25
C VAL A 23 8.54 0.14 20.07
N VAL A 24 7.82 -0.98 19.98
CA VAL A 24 6.59 -1.21 20.76
C VAL A 24 6.91 -1.37 22.25
N ALA A 25 7.98 -2.10 22.60
CA ALA A 25 8.41 -2.28 23.98
C ALA A 25 8.80 -0.93 24.65
N ASP A 26 9.35 0.00 23.87
CA ASP A 26 9.70 1.35 24.31
C ASP A 26 8.47 2.30 24.36
N GLY A 27 7.25 1.79 24.12
CA GLY A 27 6.01 2.56 24.13
C GLY A 27 5.72 3.36 22.87
N GLY A 28 6.42 3.06 21.76
CA GLY A 28 6.15 3.62 20.44
C GLY A 28 5.12 2.83 19.64
N GLU A 29 4.69 3.39 18.50
CA GLU A 29 3.89 2.68 17.51
C GLU A 29 4.80 2.22 16.36
N ALA A 30 4.65 0.97 15.95
CA ALA A 30 5.39 0.41 14.82
C ALA A 30 4.43 -0.09 13.75
N ALA A 31 4.70 0.28 12.49
CA ALA A 31 4.03 -0.27 11.32
C ALA A 31 5.08 -0.84 10.36
N VAL A 32 4.75 -1.92 9.66
CA VAL A 32 5.63 -2.54 8.67
C VAL A 32 4.94 -2.56 7.32
N LEU A 33 5.50 -1.82 6.36
CA LEU A 33 5.08 -1.86 4.96
C LEU A 33 5.66 -3.09 4.29
N VAL A 34 4.80 -4.03 3.90
CA VAL A 34 5.17 -5.31 3.31
C VAL A 34 4.69 -5.43 1.86
N GLY A 35 5.45 -6.16 1.05
CA GLY A 35 5.08 -6.45 -0.35
C GLY A 35 3.99 -7.51 -0.45
N ALA A 36 4.01 -8.52 0.43
CA ALA A 36 2.99 -9.55 0.51
C ALA A 36 2.97 -10.15 1.93
N ALA A 37 1.79 -10.30 2.56
CA ALA A 37 1.69 -10.95 3.88
C ALA A 37 2.15 -12.41 3.85
N SER A 38 2.01 -13.11 2.72
CA SER A 38 2.50 -14.49 2.58
C SER A 38 4.01 -14.61 2.77
N ALA A 39 4.77 -13.55 2.48
CA ALA A 39 6.20 -13.51 2.74
C ALA A 39 6.52 -13.50 4.24
N TRP A 40 5.58 -13.17 5.11
CA TRP A 40 5.75 -13.11 6.57
C TRP A 40 5.09 -14.28 7.31
N ALA A 41 4.49 -15.23 6.60
CA ALA A 41 3.76 -16.35 7.22
C ALA A 41 4.61 -17.25 8.14
N ARG A 42 5.92 -17.37 7.86
CA ARG A 42 6.84 -18.19 8.66
C ARG A 42 7.39 -17.48 9.90
N GLU A 43 7.35 -16.15 9.89
CA GLU A 43 7.90 -15.31 10.95
C GLU A 43 6.98 -14.10 11.09
N PRO A 44 5.85 -14.27 11.80
CA PRO A 44 4.83 -13.25 11.92
C PRO A 44 5.36 -12.03 12.66
N LEU A 45 4.76 -10.88 12.40
CA LEU A 45 5.08 -9.65 13.11
C LEU A 45 4.65 -9.76 14.59
N PRO A 46 5.36 -9.07 15.50
CA PRO A 46 5.01 -9.09 16.92
C PRO A 46 3.67 -8.40 17.18
N ASP A 47 3.02 -8.78 18.27
CA ASP A 47 1.77 -8.14 18.70
C ASP A 47 1.97 -6.64 18.93
N GLY A 48 1.00 -5.84 18.47
CA GLY A 48 1.09 -4.36 18.51
C GLY A 48 1.82 -3.74 17.31
N VAL A 49 2.34 -4.54 16.37
CA VAL A 49 2.91 -4.05 15.12
C VAL A 49 1.92 -4.19 13.97
N ASP A 50 1.61 -3.08 13.30
CA ASP A 50 0.65 -3.07 12.20
C ASP A 50 1.30 -3.49 10.86
N ALA A 51 0.81 -4.58 10.27
CA ALA A 51 1.18 -4.99 8.92
C ALA A 51 0.40 -4.17 7.87
N VAL A 52 1.10 -3.42 7.03
CA VAL A 52 0.50 -2.64 5.95
C VAL A 52 0.97 -3.21 4.61
N GLU A 53 0.06 -3.77 3.82
CA GLU A 53 0.40 -4.30 2.50
C GLU A 53 0.40 -3.19 1.43
N LEU A 54 1.55 -2.96 0.80
CA LEU A 54 1.65 -1.99 -0.29
C LEU A 54 0.69 -2.30 -1.47
N PRO A 55 0.56 -3.56 -1.95
CA PRO A 55 -0.40 -3.85 -3.01
C PRO A 55 -1.86 -3.64 -2.60
N ALA A 56 -2.20 -3.83 -1.32
CA ALA A 56 -3.55 -3.57 -0.83
C ALA A 56 -3.85 -2.07 -0.85
N LEU A 57 -2.88 -1.25 -0.46
CA LEU A 57 -2.98 0.21 -0.52
C LEU A 57 -3.12 0.71 -1.97
N GLU A 58 -2.31 0.20 -2.89
CA GLU A 58 -2.38 0.55 -4.32
C GLU A 58 -3.72 0.14 -4.94
N ARG A 59 -4.24 -1.05 -4.62
CA ARG A 59 -5.56 -1.51 -5.08
C ARG A 59 -6.68 -0.61 -4.59
N ARG A 60 -6.57 -0.09 -3.36
CA ARG A 60 -7.54 0.84 -2.77
C ARG A 60 -7.48 2.22 -3.42
N TYR A 61 -6.31 2.62 -3.93
CA TYR A 61 -6.11 3.83 -4.73
C TYR A 61 -6.53 3.67 -6.20
N ARG A 62 -7.63 2.99 -6.50
CA ARG A 62 -8.37 3.29 -7.73
C ARG A 62 -9.18 4.55 -7.45
N PRO A 63 -8.86 5.72 -8.03
CA PRO A 63 -9.55 6.94 -7.67
C PRO A 63 -11.05 6.75 -7.90
N ALA A 64 -11.81 7.01 -6.85
CA ALA A 64 -13.27 6.92 -6.87
C ALA A 64 -13.86 7.77 -8.02
N ALA A 65 -13.16 8.85 -8.41
CA ALA A 65 -13.46 9.69 -9.56
C ALA A 65 -13.57 8.94 -10.90
N VAL A 66 -12.97 7.75 -11.03
CA VAL A 66 -13.13 6.87 -12.19
C VAL A 66 -14.31 5.92 -12.00
N ARG A 67 -14.47 5.30 -10.82
CA ARG A 67 -15.54 4.30 -10.57
C ARG A 67 -16.93 4.91 -10.58
N ILE A 68 -17.08 6.15 -10.09
CA ILE A 68 -18.38 6.82 -9.96
C ILE A 68 -19.02 7.10 -11.33
N PRO A 69 -18.35 7.77 -12.29
CA PRO A 69 -18.93 7.97 -13.63
C PRO A 69 -19.04 6.67 -14.43
N LEU A 70 -18.12 5.71 -14.28
CA LEU A 70 -18.20 4.45 -15.04
C LEU A 70 -19.33 3.51 -14.61
N TYR A 71 -19.75 3.53 -13.34
CA TYR A 71 -20.67 2.49 -12.85
C TYR A 71 -21.91 3.03 -12.13
N ARG A 72 -21.86 4.22 -11.52
CA ARG A 72 -23.03 4.80 -10.84
C ARG A 72 -23.88 5.67 -11.75
N LEU A 73 -23.27 6.56 -12.55
CA LEU A 73 -24.01 7.44 -13.46
C LEU A 73 -24.94 6.68 -14.43
N PRO A 74 -24.51 5.59 -15.09
CA PRO A 74 -25.36 4.88 -16.04
C PRO A 74 -26.57 4.24 -15.36
N ARG A 75 -26.36 3.65 -14.18
CA ARG A 75 -27.44 3.04 -13.39
C ARG A 75 -28.44 4.08 -12.88
N LEU A 76 -27.96 5.27 -12.52
CA LEU A 76 -28.80 6.35 -12.02
C LEU A 76 -29.60 6.98 -13.18
N LEU A 77 -28.99 7.15 -14.35
CA LEU A 77 -29.67 7.59 -15.58
C LEU A 77 -30.72 6.59 -16.04
N VAL A 78 -30.40 5.29 -16.08
CA VAL A 78 -31.40 4.25 -16.44
C VAL A 78 -32.56 4.23 -15.42
N ARG A 79 -32.27 4.44 -14.14
CA ARG A 79 -33.28 4.45 -13.07
C ARG A 79 -34.13 5.72 -13.05
N ALA A 80 -33.57 6.86 -13.46
CA ALA A 80 -34.26 8.15 -13.53
C ALA A 80 -35.04 8.33 -14.85
N CYS A 81 -34.51 7.84 -15.97
CA CYS A 81 -35.10 8.04 -17.30
C CYS A 81 -36.02 6.89 -17.76
N LEU A 82 -35.99 5.71 -17.11
CA LEU A 82 -36.93 4.61 -17.42
C LEU A 82 -37.66 4.08 -16.17
N PRO A 83 -38.64 4.83 -15.62
CA PRO A 83 -39.61 4.25 -14.71
C PRO A 83 -40.62 3.37 -15.49
N GLY A 84 -41.00 2.21 -14.93
CA GLY A 84 -42.08 1.37 -15.49
C GLY A 84 -41.64 0.13 -16.31
N PRO A 85 -42.53 -0.46 -17.14
CA PRO A 85 -42.39 -1.81 -17.72
C PRO A 85 -41.19 -1.99 -18.67
N LEU A 86 -40.52 -0.89 -19.05
CA LEU A 86 -39.29 -0.90 -19.85
C LEU A 86 -38.01 -1.20 -19.04
N ARG A 87 -38.13 -1.50 -17.73
CA ARG A 87 -37.01 -1.95 -16.86
C ARG A 87 -36.19 -3.11 -17.45
N GLY A 88 -36.80 -3.99 -18.25
CA GLY A 88 -36.13 -5.11 -18.90
C GLY A 88 -35.02 -4.70 -19.89
N LEU A 89 -35.15 -3.54 -20.53
CA LEU A 89 -34.13 -2.99 -21.43
C LEU A 89 -32.93 -2.41 -20.69
N GLY A 90 -33.08 -2.06 -19.41
CA GLY A 90 -32.01 -1.51 -18.58
C GLY A 90 -30.79 -2.43 -18.49
N ASN A 91 -31.01 -3.75 -18.41
CA ASN A 91 -29.92 -4.74 -18.40
C ASN A 91 -29.17 -4.80 -19.74
N ARG A 92 -29.87 -4.60 -20.86
CA ARG A 92 -29.29 -4.59 -22.21
C ARG A 92 -28.46 -3.32 -22.44
N ILE A 93 -28.96 -2.18 -21.96
CA ILE A 93 -28.26 -0.89 -21.99
C ILE A 93 -27.03 -0.91 -21.08
N ASP A 94 -27.14 -1.44 -19.86
CA ASP A 94 -26.00 -1.60 -18.94
C ASP A 94 -24.94 -2.54 -19.55
N ALA A 95 -25.36 -3.67 -20.15
CA ALA A 95 -24.44 -4.57 -20.84
C ALA A 95 -23.74 -3.91 -22.05
N ALA A 96 -24.47 -3.14 -22.86
CA ALA A 96 -23.92 -2.41 -24.00
C ALA A 96 -22.95 -1.31 -23.55
N TYR A 97 -23.30 -0.55 -22.52
CA TYR A 97 -22.45 0.46 -21.90
C TYR A 97 -21.18 -0.15 -21.32
N ARG A 98 -21.28 -1.28 -20.60
CA ARG A 98 -20.11 -1.97 -20.06
C ARG A 98 -19.17 -2.44 -21.18
N ARG A 99 -19.71 -2.97 -22.28
CA ARG A 99 -18.89 -3.43 -23.42
C ARG A 99 -18.23 -2.28 -24.18
N ARG A 100 -18.96 -1.19 -24.45
CA ARG A 100 -18.48 -0.09 -25.31
C ARG A 100 -17.72 1.01 -24.58
N VAL A 101 -18.01 1.25 -23.30
CA VAL A 101 -17.45 2.40 -22.57
C VAL A 101 -16.64 1.92 -21.36
N ALA A 102 -17.23 1.12 -20.47
CA ALA A 102 -16.55 0.77 -19.22
C ALA A 102 -15.26 -0.03 -19.46
N ARG A 103 -15.29 -1.04 -20.35
CA ARG A 103 -14.12 -1.89 -20.64
C ARG A 103 -12.98 -1.12 -21.33
N PRO A 104 -13.20 -0.32 -22.39
CA PRO A 104 -12.13 0.46 -23.00
C PRO A 104 -11.53 1.50 -22.04
N VAL A 105 -12.38 2.20 -21.27
CA VAL A 105 -11.91 3.22 -20.34
C VAL A 105 -11.15 2.60 -19.17
N ASP A 106 -11.60 1.47 -18.61
CA ASP A 106 -10.84 0.74 -17.58
C ASP A 106 -9.49 0.26 -18.12
N ARG A 107 -9.44 -0.20 -19.38
CA ARG A 107 -8.17 -0.60 -20.03
C ARG A 107 -7.24 0.59 -20.28
N LEU A 108 -7.77 1.74 -20.68
CA LEU A 108 -6.99 2.95 -20.96
C LEU A 108 -6.46 3.57 -19.66
N LEU A 109 -7.28 3.58 -18.62
CA LEU A 109 -6.88 3.99 -17.28
C LEU A 109 -5.87 3.02 -16.68
N ALA A 110 -6.06 1.70 -16.81
CA ALA A 110 -5.06 0.73 -16.38
C ALA A 110 -3.71 0.97 -17.08
N ARG A 111 -3.70 1.36 -18.36
CA ARG A 111 -2.47 1.77 -19.07
C ARG A 111 -1.90 3.08 -18.54
N ALA A 112 -2.74 4.08 -18.27
CA ALA A 112 -2.29 5.35 -17.71
C ALA A 112 -1.69 5.18 -16.30
N TYR A 113 -2.33 4.37 -15.43
CA TYR A 113 -1.80 4.04 -14.10
C TYR A 113 -0.52 3.20 -14.15
N ARG A 114 -0.38 2.29 -15.13
CA ARG A 114 0.87 1.56 -15.35
C ARG A 114 1.99 2.43 -15.88
N ARG A 115 1.70 3.63 -16.40
CA ARG A 115 2.70 4.51 -17.02
C ARG A 115 3.58 5.20 -15.98
N ASP A 116 3.06 5.43 -14.77
CA ASP A 116 3.82 5.99 -13.66
C ASP A 116 3.42 5.35 -12.32
N PRO A 117 3.91 4.12 -12.04
CA PRO A 117 3.64 3.44 -10.78
C PRO A 117 4.26 4.15 -9.57
N ALA A 118 5.29 4.98 -9.77
CA ALA A 118 5.93 5.72 -8.69
C ALA A 118 5.04 6.89 -8.22
N ALA A 119 4.44 7.65 -9.13
CA ALA A 119 3.49 8.72 -8.78
C ALA A 119 2.25 8.19 -8.05
N VAL A 120 1.75 7.01 -8.45
CA VAL A 120 0.67 6.34 -7.74
C VAL A 120 1.10 5.99 -6.32
N ARG A 121 2.25 5.32 -6.17
CA ARG A 121 2.80 4.96 -4.85
C ARG A 121 3.00 6.16 -3.94
N ARG A 122 3.57 7.26 -4.46
CA ARG A 122 3.73 8.53 -3.74
C ARG A 122 2.40 9.02 -3.15
N ARG A 123 1.36 9.12 -3.98
CA ARG A 123 0.04 9.62 -3.54
C ARG A 123 -0.68 8.68 -2.58
N VAL A 124 -0.54 7.37 -2.78
CA VAL A 124 -1.11 6.35 -1.88
C VAL A 124 -0.46 6.45 -0.51
N PHE A 125 0.88 6.47 -0.50
CA PHE A 125 1.68 6.50 0.70
C PHE A 125 1.45 7.78 1.51
N GLU A 126 1.43 8.93 0.84
CA GLU A 126 1.10 10.20 1.48
C GLU A 126 -0.28 10.15 2.15
N ARG A 127 -1.31 9.69 1.42
CA ARG A 127 -2.70 9.74 1.88
C ARG A 127 -3.02 8.71 2.96
N GLU A 128 -2.58 7.48 2.77
CA GLU A 128 -3.02 6.34 3.60
C GLU A 128 -2.04 6.04 4.73
N VAL A 129 -0.76 6.40 4.58
CA VAL A 129 0.27 6.15 5.60
C VAL A 129 0.61 7.44 6.32
N LEU A 130 1.18 8.44 5.64
CA LEU A 130 1.71 9.64 6.31
C LEU A 130 0.64 10.58 6.88
N ARG A 131 -0.52 10.72 6.22
CA ARG A 131 -1.60 11.58 6.74
C ARG A 131 -2.46 10.93 7.82
N ARG A 132 -2.49 9.58 7.87
CA ARG A 132 -3.30 8.86 8.85
C ARG A 132 -2.52 8.43 10.08
N ARG A 133 -1.23 8.15 9.90
CA ARG A 133 -0.30 7.80 10.95
C ARG A 133 0.70 8.94 10.97
N ALA A 134 0.78 9.68 12.07
CA ALA A 134 1.79 10.73 12.22
C ALA A 134 3.16 10.06 12.32
N VAL A 135 3.74 9.66 11.19
CA VAL A 135 5.00 8.90 11.11
C VAL A 135 6.16 9.85 11.34
N ASP A 136 6.98 9.57 12.34
CA ASP A 136 8.17 10.36 12.68
C ASP A 136 9.42 9.85 11.95
N LEU A 137 9.51 8.54 11.75
CA LEU A 137 10.69 7.85 11.22
C LEU A 137 10.27 6.73 10.25
N VAL A 138 10.90 6.71 9.07
CA VAL A 138 10.79 5.64 8.08
C VAL A 138 12.10 4.88 8.03
N VAL A 139 12.08 3.59 8.36
CA VAL A 139 13.27 2.72 8.39
C VAL A 139 13.22 1.74 7.23
N VAL A 140 14.20 1.78 6.33
CA VAL A 140 14.30 0.80 5.24
C VAL A 140 14.95 -0.48 5.77
N GLY A 141 14.19 -1.56 5.79
CA GLY A 141 14.58 -2.84 6.38
C GLY A 141 15.29 -3.81 5.43
N ASP A 142 15.15 -3.64 4.11
CA ASP A 142 15.79 -4.52 3.14
C ASP A 142 16.28 -3.80 1.86
N PRO A 143 17.24 -4.39 1.12
CA PRO A 143 17.77 -3.80 -0.11
C PRO A 143 16.72 -3.63 -1.21
N GLN A 144 15.74 -4.53 -1.30
CA GLN A 144 14.68 -4.46 -2.33
C GLN A 144 13.73 -3.27 -2.09
N SER A 145 13.67 -2.80 -0.85
CA SER A 145 12.89 -1.65 -0.42
C SER A 145 13.59 -0.32 -0.70
N LEU A 146 14.90 -0.30 -0.98
CA LEU A 146 15.66 0.93 -1.21
C LEU A 146 15.13 1.76 -2.39
N VAL A 147 14.81 1.10 -3.51
CA VAL A 147 14.28 1.78 -4.70
C VAL A 147 12.92 2.41 -4.40
N THR A 148 12.05 1.72 -3.65
CA THR A 148 10.75 2.29 -3.28
C THR A 148 10.92 3.41 -2.24
N ALA A 149 11.87 3.28 -1.32
CA ALA A 149 12.17 4.33 -0.36
C ALA A 149 12.72 5.60 -1.02
N SER A 150 13.58 5.48 -2.04
CA SER A 150 14.08 6.63 -2.79
C SER A 150 12.99 7.28 -3.64
N GLU A 151 12.10 6.50 -4.25
CA GLU A 151 10.91 7.02 -4.93
C GLU A 151 10.02 7.84 -3.98
N LEU A 152 9.96 7.48 -2.69
CA LEU A 152 9.12 8.12 -1.68
C LEU A 152 9.83 9.23 -0.87
N ALA A 153 11.13 9.43 -1.05
CA ALA A 153 11.95 10.31 -0.20
C ALA A 153 11.39 11.74 -0.09
N ASP A 154 11.01 12.34 -1.22
CA ASP A 154 10.44 13.70 -1.27
C ASP A 154 9.14 13.81 -0.45
N VAL A 155 8.32 12.76 -0.49
CA VAL A 155 7.01 12.71 0.19
C VAL A 155 7.21 12.49 1.70
N ILE A 156 8.16 11.64 2.06
CA ILE A 156 8.56 11.37 3.45
C ILE A 156 9.07 12.66 4.09
N ALA A 157 10.00 13.35 3.42
CA ALA A 157 10.55 14.62 3.88
C ALA A 157 9.46 15.72 3.96
N GLY A 158 8.57 15.79 2.96
CA GLY A 158 7.45 16.74 2.96
C GLY A 158 6.44 16.53 4.08
N ALA A 159 6.33 15.32 4.63
CA ALA A 159 5.50 15.02 5.81
C ALA A 159 6.22 15.28 7.15
N GLY A 160 7.49 15.71 7.12
CA GLY A 160 8.31 15.91 8.32
C GLY A 160 8.93 14.62 8.90
N ALA A 161 8.75 13.48 8.23
CA ALA A 161 9.31 12.21 8.65
C ALA A 161 10.79 12.11 8.23
N ARG A 162 11.61 11.45 9.05
CA ARG A 162 13.02 11.18 8.73
C ARG A 162 13.17 9.83 8.05
N LEU A 163 14.04 9.75 7.04
CA LEU A 163 14.40 8.49 6.40
C LEU A 163 15.68 7.93 7.05
N ALA A 164 15.63 6.66 7.47
CA ALA A 164 16.76 5.92 8.02
C ALA A 164 16.88 4.54 7.35
N TYR A 165 18.07 3.95 7.44
CA TYR A 165 18.35 2.63 6.88
C TYR A 165 18.72 1.69 8.02
N SER A 166 18.12 0.50 8.05
CA SER A 166 18.51 -0.53 9.02
C SER A 166 19.84 -1.15 8.59
N ILE A 167 20.90 -0.78 9.29
CA ILE A 167 22.23 -1.39 9.16
C ILE A 167 22.39 -2.34 10.34
N ALA A 168 21.69 -3.47 10.32
CA ALA A 168 22.06 -4.58 11.20
C ALA A 168 23.23 -5.34 10.54
N PRO A 169 24.44 -5.33 11.12
CA PRO A 169 25.42 -6.37 10.79
C PRO A 169 24.84 -7.70 11.26
N ASP A 170 24.76 -8.66 10.36
CA ASP A 170 24.50 -10.06 10.68
C ASP A 170 25.71 -10.55 11.47
N ARG A 171 25.76 -10.27 12.79
CA ARG A 171 26.83 -10.79 13.64
C ARG A 171 26.44 -12.23 13.96
N PRO A 172 27.16 -13.25 13.43
CA PRO A 172 27.00 -14.60 13.96
C PRO A 172 27.24 -14.53 15.47
N ARG A 173 26.36 -15.14 16.26
CA ARG A 173 26.59 -15.32 17.69
C ARG A 173 27.96 -15.98 17.83
N ALA A 174 28.94 -15.24 18.36
CA ALA A 174 30.20 -15.82 18.74
C ALA A 174 29.89 -16.99 19.66
N GLY A 175 30.11 -18.21 19.17
CA GLY A 175 30.01 -19.40 19.99
C GLY A 175 30.96 -19.22 21.17
N TYR A 176 30.46 -19.45 22.37
CA TYR A 176 31.29 -19.65 23.54
C TYR A 176 32.30 -20.76 23.19
N ALA A 177 33.55 -20.38 22.95
CA ALA A 177 34.67 -21.29 23.09
C ALA A 177 34.87 -21.48 24.60
N GLY A 178 34.24 -22.52 25.14
CA GLY A 178 34.59 -23.03 26.45
C GLY A 178 36.01 -23.60 26.37
N GLY A 179 36.93 -22.97 27.10
CA GLY A 179 38.18 -23.58 27.53
C GLY A 179 38.01 -24.21 28.91
#